data_AF-A0A935KKM6-F1
#
_entry.id   AF-A0A935KKM6-F1
#
_cell.length_a   1.000
_cell.length_b   1.000
_cell.length_c   1.000
_cell.angle_alpha   90.00
_cell.angle_beta   90.00
_cell.angle_gamma   90.00
#
_symmetry.space_group_name_H-M   'P 1'
#
loop_
_entity.id
_entity.type
_entity.pdbx_description
1 polymer ?
#
loop_
_entity_poly.entity_id
_entity_poly.type
_entity_poly.pdbx_seq_one_letter_code
_entity_poly.pdbx_strand_id
1 'polypeptide(L)'
;MNIKPEQQNAAGEIVELIAGKIGANRQIHPGTAIAAGARLAGSFLFRAFGFKLGDIKPGTALLSEEANEKGPLLINILIGTLSNMGVELDGEKMDKATNVDSNLSFKDTLEKIQEDAFQIMTAQQLNHEEMAYSCAMATAFIIKECKNDLPVESGFNTAVYGFIEGTKTCPPEMGKSEPAKKSFFKFWK
;
A
#
# COMPACT_ATOMS: atom_id res chain seq x y z
N MET A 1 16.26 6.58 9.88
CA MET A 1 16.01 6.40 8.43
C MET A 1 15.92 7.79 7.82
N ASN A 2 16.63 8.06 6.71
CA ASN A 2 16.58 9.36 6.03
C ASN A 2 15.61 9.25 4.85
N ILE A 3 14.43 9.88 4.95
CA ILE A 3 13.44 9.92 3.86
C ILE A 3 13.91 10.93 2.81
N LYS A 4 14.00 10.51 1.56
CA LYS A 4 14.42 11.38 0.44
C LYS A 4 13.23 12.16 -0.15
N PRO A 5 13.47 13.30 -0.83
CA PRO A 5 12.41 14.05 -1.53
C PRO A 5 11.61 13.21 -2.53
N GLU A 6 12.26 12.29 -3.24
CA GLU A 6 11.62 11.39 -4.20
C GLU A 6 10.59 10.48 -3.52
N GLN A 7 10.87 10.05 -2.29
CA GLN A 7 9.93 9.25 -1.51
C GLN A 7 8.72 10.06 -1.05
N GLN A 8 8.90 11.35 -0.75
CA GLN A 8 7.81 12.27 -0.41
C GLN A 8 6.92 12.54 -1.62
N ASN A 9 7.52 12.76 -2.79
CA ASN A 9 6.79 12.95 -4.04
C ASN A 9 5.97 11.70 -4.39
N ALA A 10 6.61 10.52 -4.34
CA ALA A 10 5.92 9.24 -4.55
C ALA A 10 4.77 9.04 -3.55
N ALA A 11 4.94 9.42 -2.29
CA ALA A 11 3.86 9.32 -1.30
C ALA A 11 2.64 10.16 -1.70
N GLY A 12 2.84 11.39 -2.19
CA GLY A 12 1.77 12.23 -2.71
C GLY A 12 1.07 11.61 -3.92
N GLU A 13 1.82 11.12 -4.90
CA GLU A 13 1.26 10.44 -6.07
C GLU A 13 0.48 9.17 -5.71
N ILE A 14 0.90 8.45 -4.67
CA ILE A 14 0.19 7.26 -4.18
C ILE A 14 -1.12 7.63 -3.48
N VAL A 15 -1.18 8.75 -2.75
CA VAL A 15 -2.45 9.25 -2.20
C VAL A 15 -3.45 9.53 -3.32
N GLU A 16 -3.02 10.23 -4.38
CA GLU A 16 -3.85 10.53 -5.54
C GLU A 16 -4.28 9.26 -6.29
N LEU A 17 -3.37 8.30 -6.45
CA LEU A 17 -3.68 7.01 -7.06
C LEU A 17 -4.78 6.27 -6.28
N ILE A 18 -4.66 6.19 -4.95
CA ILE A 18 -5.63 5.52 -4.10
C ILE A 18 -6.98 6.25 -4.16
N ALA A 19 -6.98 7.58 -4.06
CA ALA A 19 -8.19 8.37 -4.17
C ALA A 19 -8.91 8.16 -5.52
N GLY A 20 -8.16 8.08 -6.61
CA GLY A 20 -8.69 7.89 -7.96
C GLY A 20 -9.17 6.47 -8.28
N LYS A 21 -8.56 5.42 -7.70
CA LYS A 21 -8.82 4.01 -8.08
C LYS A 21 -9.64 3.21 -7.07
N ILE A 22 -9.63 3.60 -5.80
CA ILE A 22 -10.32 2.88 -4.72
C ILE A 22 -11.70 3.48 -4.42
N GLY A 23 -11.94 4.74 -4.78
CA GLY A 23 -13.26 5.36 -4.68
C GLY A 23 -14.29 4.72 -5.61
N ALA A 24 -15.55 4.65 -5.16
CA ALA A 24 -16.70 4.26 -5.97
C ALA A 24 -17.79 5.34 -5.85
N ASN A 25 -18.39 5.77 -6.97
CA ASN A 25 -19.44 6.80 -6.98
C ASN A 25 -19.09 8.08 -6.20
N ARG A 26 -17.82 8.51 -6.24
CA ARG A 26 -17.26 9.67 -5.52
C ARG A 26 -17.24 9.55 -3.99
N GLN A 27 -17.43 8.36 -3.42
CA GLN A 27 -17.20 8.10 -2.00
C GLN A 27 -16.06 7.08 -1.83
N ILE A 28 -15.14 7.40 -0.93
CA ILE A 28 -14.02 6.53 -0.56
C ILE A 28 -14.36 5.98 0.82
N HIS A 29 -14.47 4.65 0.94
CA HIS A 29 -14.59 4.02 2.24
C HIS A 29 -13.25 4.11 2.98
N PRO A 30 -13.14 4.79 4.14
CA PRO A 30 -11.88 5.05 4.82
C PRO A 30 -11.04 3.80 5.07
N GLY A 31 -11.66 2.74 5.60
CA GLY A 31 -10.97 1.47 5.87
C GLY A 31 -10.39 0.83 4.61
N THR A 32 -11.06 0.96 3.47
CA THR A 32 -10.60 0.43 2.18
C THR A 32 -9.40 1.20 1.65
N ALA A 33 -9.41 2.54 1.73
CA ALA A 33 -8.29 3.36 1.28
C ALA A 33 -7.04 3.18 2.14
N ILE A 34 -7.22 3.12 3.46
CA ILE A 34 -6.14 2.88 4.42
C ILE A 34 -5.55 1.48 4.19
N ALA A 35 -6.39 0.45 4.11
CA ALA A 35 -5.94 -0.90 3.79
C ALA A 35 -5.23 -0.97 2.43
N ALA A 36 -5.68 -0.19 1.44
CA ALA A 36 -5.04 -0.15 0.12
C ALA A 36 -3.60 0.36 0.17
N GLY A 37 -3.36 1.51 0.81
CA GLY A 37 -2.01 2.03 1.00
C GLY A 37 -1.13 1.08 1.80
N ALA A 38 -1.68 0.50 2.86
CA ALA A 38 -0.94 -0.42 3.74
C ALA A 38 -0.56 -1.73 3.05
N ARG A 39 -1.49 -2.37 2.34
CA ARG A 39 -1.22 -3.59 1.57
C ARG A 39 -0.20 -3.36 0.49
N LEU A 40 -0.25 -2.20 -0.17
CA LEU A 40 0.71 -1.81 -1.18
C LEU A 40 2.11 -1.63 -0.58
N ALA A 41 2.22 -0.93 0.54
CA ALA A 41 3.48 -0.79 1.29
C ALA A 41 4.07 -2.16 1.65
N GLY A 42 3.26 -3.02 2.26
CA GLY A 42 3.70 -4.36 2.63
C GLY A 42 4.12 -5.20 1.41
N SER A 43 3.40 -5.09 0.29
CA SER A 43 3.69 -5.86 -0.92
C SER A 43 4.96 -5.41 -1.63
N PHE A 44 5.25 -4.10 -1.64
CA PHE A 44 6.54 -3.60 -2.12
C PHE A 44 7.68 -4.08 -1.22
N LEU A 45 7.49 -4.06 0.10
CA LEU A 45 8.51 -4.57 1.03
C LEU A 45 8.71 -6.09 0.86
N PHE A 46 7.64 -6.86 0.66
CA PHE A 46 7.70 -8.27 0.32
C PHE A 46 8.57 -8.52 -0.93
N ARG A 47 8.38 -7.71 -1.98
CA ARG A 47 9.19 -7.80 -3.21
C ARG A 47 10.65 -7.45 -2.96
N ALA A 48 10.93 -6.50 -2.06
CA ALA A 48 12.29 -6.13 -1.69
C ALA A 48 13.06 -7.29 -1.00
N PHE A 49 12.36 -8.27 -0.43
CA PHE A 49 13.01 -9.45 0.16
C PHE A 49 13.63 -10.39 -0.89
N GLY A 50 13.24 -10.28 -2.16
CA GLY A 50 13.87 -11.04 -3.24
C GLY A 50 13.65 -12.56 -3.17
N PHE A 51 12.55 -12.99 -2.55
CA PHE A 51 12.23 -14.42 -2.43
C PHE A 51 12.13 -15.11 -3.79
N LYS A 52 12.62 -16.35 -3.85
CA LYS A 52 12.43 -17.24 -4.99
C LYS A 52 11.10 -17.98 -4.82
N LEU A 53 10.05 -17.42 -5.42
CA LEU A 53 8.68 -17.86 -5.15
C LEU A 53 8.29 -19.18 -5.83
N GLY A 54 8.98 -19.60 -6.89
CA GLY A 54 8.65 -20.86 -7.59
C GLY A 54 7.17 -20.94 -7.98
N ASP A 55 6.49 -22.01 -7.55
CA ASP A 55 5.06 -22.24 -7.81
C ASP A 55 4.13 -21.67 -6.72
N ILE A 56 4.64 -20.84 -5.81
CA ILE A 56 3.82 -20.19 -4.78
C ILE A 56 2.78 -19.28 -5.46
N LYS A 57 1.51 -19.53 -5.15
CA LYS A 57 0.40 -18.78 -5.74
C LYS A 57 0.21 -17.43 -5.05
N PRO A 58 -0.21 -16.38 -5.78
CA PRO A 58 -0.71 -15.16 -5.16
C PRO A 58 -1.77 -15.41 -4.09
N GLY A 59 -1.72 -14.66 -2.99
CA GLY A 59 -2.58 -14.85 -1.82
C GLY A 59 -2.09 -15.90 -0.82
N THR A 60 -1.00 -16.62 -1.11
CA THR A 60 -0.41 -17.56 -0.15
C THR A 60 0.32 -16.80 0.95
N ALA A 61 0.08 -17.17 2.21
CA ALA A 61 0.85 -16.65 3.34
C ALA A 61 2.25 -17.28 3.39
N LEU A 62 3.28 -16.47 3.61
CA LEU A 62 4.66 -16.90 3.76
C LEU A 62 5.17 -16.54 5.15
N LEU A 63 5.78 -17.52 5.82
CA LEU A 63 6.57 -17.29 7.01
C LEU A 63 7.98 -16.89 6.57
N SER A 64 8.42 -15.71 7.00
CA SER A 64 9.77 -15.20 6.74
C SER A 64 10.26 -14.35 7.88
N GLU A 65 11.57 -14.43 8.15
CA GLU A 65 12.22 -13.62 9.17
C GLU A 65 12.36 -12.18 8.70
N GLU A 66 12.58 -11.98 7.40
CA GLU A 66 12.66 -10.66 6.78
C GLU A 66 11.38 -9.86 7.03
N ALA A 67 10.20 -10.48 6.99
CA ALA A 67 8.95 -9.82 7.33
C ALA A 67 8.83 -9.48 8.83
N ASN A 68 9.38 -10.31 9.72
CA ASN A 68 9.41 -10.05 11.17
C ASN A 68 10.36 -8.89 11.51
N GLU A 69 11.52 -8.84 10.87
CA GLU A 69 12.54 -7.83 11.10
C GLU A 69 12.20 -6.49 10.45
N LYS A 70 11.77 -6.51 9.18
CA LYS A 70 11.56 -5.28 8.39
C LYS A 70 10.12 -4.78 8.42
N GLY A 71 9.12 -5.63 8.64
CA GLY A 71 7.72 -5.22 8.74
C GLY A 71 7.47 -4.08 9.75
N PRO A 72 8.04 -4.14 10.98
CA PRO A 72 7.93 -3.06 11.97
C PRO A 72 8.45 -1.69 11.50
N LEU A 73 9.32 -1.64 10.49
CA LEU A 73 9.80 -0.37 9.93
C LEU A 73 8.67 0.42 9.27
N LEU A 74 7.70 -0.24 8.64
CA LEU A 74 6.51 0.42 8.07
C LEU A 74 5.66 1.07 9.16
N ILE A 75 5.55 0.42 10.32
CA ILE A 75 4.84 0.96 11.49
C ILE A 75 5.56 2.20 12.02
N ASN A 76 6.89 2.16 12.13
CA ASN A 76 7.68 3.31 12.58
C ASN A 76 7.54 4.51 11.64
N ILE A 77 7.51 4.27 10.32
CA ILE A 77 7.28 5.32 9.33
C ILE A 77 5.87 5.90 9.47
N LEU A 78 4.86 5.05 9.65
CA LEU A 78 3.48 5.48 9.86
C LEU A 78 3.37 6.41 11.08
N ILE A 79 3.89 5.97 12.24
CA ILE A 79 3.90 6.75 13.49
C ILE A 79 4.62 8.08 13.29
N GLY A 80 5.84 8.04 12.74
CA GLY A 80 6.65 9.24 12.52
C GLY A 80 5.98 10.23 11.57
N THR A 81 5.33 9.73 10.51
CA THR A 81 4.62 10.58 9.53
C THR A 81 3.37 11.20 10.16
N LEU A 82 2.58 10.44 10.92
CA LEU A 82 1.42 10.96 11.66
C LEU A 82 1.85 12.06 12.64
N SER A 83 2.88 11.80 13.45
CA SER A 83 3.42 12.75 14.43
C SER A 83 3.92 14.03 13.76
N ASN A 84 4.67 13.92 12.65
CA ASN A 84 5.12 15.08 11.86
C ASN A 84 3.96 15.92 11.30
N MET A 85 2.77 15.33 11.13
CA MET A 85 1.56 16.02 10.71
C MET A 85 0.71 16.54 11.88
N GLY A 86 1.17 16.43 13.12
CA GLY A 86 0.45 16.83 14.33
C GLY A 86 -0.69 15.88 14.69
N VAL A 87 -0.63 14.62 14.25
CA VAL A 87 -1.60 13.58 14.61
C VAL A 87 -0.96 12.69 15.67
N GLU A 88 -1.48 12.77 16.90
CA GLU A 88 -1.02 11.96 18.02
C GLU A 88 -1.97 10.77 18.24
N LEU A 89 -1.39 9.62 18.57
CA LEU A 89 -2.14 8.42 18.93
C LEU A 89 -2.38 8.43 20.44
N ASP A 90 -3.63 8.28 20.84
CA ASP A 90 -4.01 8.19 22.25
C ASP A 90 -3.94 6.74 22.70
N GLY A 91 -3.09 6.44 23.70
CA GLY A 91 -2.89 5.08 24.21
C GLY A 91 -4.17 4.43 24.77
N GLU A 92 -5.03 5.20 25.45
CA GLU A 92 -6.27 4.65 25.99
C GLU A 92 -7.31 4.35 24.91
N LYS A 93 -7.27 5.11 23.80
CA LYS A 93 -8.12 4.85 22.63
C LYS A 93 -7.58 3.70 21.80
N MET A 94 -6.27 3.55 21.70
CA MET A 94 -5.61 2.45 21.01
C MET A 94 -6.04 1.08 21.55
N ASP A 95 -6.14 0.93 22.88
CA ASP A 95 -6.59 -0.30 23.53
C ASP A 95 -8.04 -0.69 23.19
N LYS A 96 -8.85 0.29 22.80
CA LYS A 96 -10.28 0.12 22.46
C LYS A 96 -10.54 0.11 20.96
N ALA A 97 -9.56 0.52 20.16
CA ALA A 97 -9.71 0.67 18.72
C ALA A 97 -9.69 -0.69 18.03
N THR A 98 -10.68 -0.95 17.19
CA THR A 98 -10.68 -2.09 16.28
C THR A 98 -10.17 -1.68 14.91
N ASN A 99 -9.61 -2.63 14.15
CA ASN A 99 -9.42 -2.44 12.71
C ASN A 99 -10.79 -2.30 12.01
N VAL A 100 -10.78 -1.63 10.86
CA VAL A 100 -11.95 -1.42 10.02
C VAL A 100 -11.87 -2.37 8.85
N ASP A 101 -13.00 -2.99 8.52
CA ASP A 101 -13.07 -3.89 7.38
C ASP A 101 -12.83 -3.13 6.07
N SER A 102 -12.08 -3.74 5.16
CA SER A 102 -11.94 -3.25 3.79
C SER A 102 -13.03 -3.86 2.91
N ASN A 103 -13.61 -3.04 2.02
CA ASN A 103 -14.57 -3.52 1.02
C ASN A 103 -13.88 -4.26 -0.15
N LEU A 104 -12.54 -4.35 -0.14
CA LEU A 104 -11.75 -5.05 -1.15
C LEU A 104 -10.91 -6.13 -0.48
N SER A 105 -10.76 -7.27 -1.15
CA SER A 105 -9.79 -8.28 -0.74
C SER A 105 -8.36 -7.78 -0.98
N PHE A 106 -7.36 -8.45 -0.38
CA PHE A 106 -5.94 -8.19 -0.64
C PHE A 106 -5.63 -8.21 -2.14
N LYS A 107 -6.11 -9.26 -2.83
CA LYS A 107 -5.88 -9.45 -4.26
C LYS A 107 -6.53 -8.34 -5.09
N ASP A 108 -7.81 -8.06 -4.87
CA ASP A 108 -8.54 -7.03 -5.64
C ASP A 108 -7.96 -5.64 -5.41
N THR A 109 -7.47 -5.38 -4.20
CA THR A 109 -6.78 -4.13 -3.86
C THR A 109 -5.54 -3.97 -4.76
N LEU A 110 -4.67 -4.98 -4.79
CA LEU A 110 -3.41 -4.88 -5.52
C LEU A 110 -3.61 -4.90 -7.02
N GLU A 111 -4.52 -5.72 -7.55
CA GLU A 111 -4.86 -5.72 -8.98
C GLU A 111 -5.34 -4.35 -9.47
N LYS A 112 -5.97 -3.54 -8.61
CA LYS A 112 -6.42 -2.19 -8.97
C LYS A 112 -5.31 -1.14 -9.03
N ILE A 113 -4.27 -1.26 -8.21
CA ILE A 113 -3.34 -0.13 -7.96
C ILE A 113 -1.85 -0.47 -8.12
N GLN A 114 -1.45 -1.75 -8.08
CA GLN A 114 -0.03 -2.08 -7.98
C GLN A 114 0.77 -1.74 -9.24
N GLU A 115 0.16 -1.79 -10.42
CA GLU A 115 0.84 -1.48 -11.69
C GLU A 115 1.12 0.03 -11.81
N ASP A 116 0.11 0.86 -11.53
CA ASP A 116 0.27 2.32 -11.52
C ASP A 116 1.26 2.74 -10.43
N ALA A 117 1.23 2.10 -9.26
CA ALA A 117 2.21 2.34 -8.21
C ALA A 117 3.64 1.94 -8.63
N PHE A 118 3.81 0.86 -9.39
CA PHE A 118 5.10 0.47 -9.93
C PHE A 118 5.62 1.48 -10.97
N GLN A 119 4.73 2.10 -11.74
CA GLN A 119 5.08 3.19 -12.64
C GLN A 119 5.57 4.43 -11.87
N ILE A 120 4.89 4.81 -10.78
CA ILE A 120 5.32 5.89 -9.88
C ILE A 120 6.71 5.58 -9.31
N MET A 121 6.92 4.35 -8.81
CA MET A 121 8.22 3.89 -8.31
C MET A 121 9.33 4.08 -9.36
N THR A 122 9.05 3.65 -10.60
CA THR A 122 10.02 3.72 -11.70
C THR A 122 10.31 5.18 -12.09
N ALA A 123 9.29 6.03 -12.18
CA ALA A 123 9.43 7.44 -12.52
C ALA A 123 10.25 8.21 -11.48
N GLN A 124 10.07 7.87 -10.19
CA GLN A 124 10.80 8.44 -9.07
C GLN A 124 12.16 7.75 -8.81
N GLN A 125 12.53 6.76 -9.63
CA GLN A 125 13.78 5.99 -9.53
C GLN A 125 13.99 5.33 -8.15
N LEU A 126 12.89 4.92 -7.52
CA LEU A 126 12.91 4.27 -6.22
C LEU A 126 13.10 2.76 -6.37
N ASN A 127 13.77 2.14 -5.40
CA ASN A 127 13.71 0.69 -5.26
C ASN A 127 12.44 0.26 -4.50
N HIS A 128 12.18 -1.05 -4.47
CA HIS A 128 10.99 -1.61 -3.81
C HIS A 128 10.89 -1.27 -2.32
N GLU A 129 12.01 -1.24 -1.58
CA GLU A 129 12.02 -0.90 -0.16
C GLU A 129 11.71 0.60 0.04
N GLU A 130 12.30 1.48 -0.76
CA GLU A 130 12.03 2.91 -0.73
C GLU A 130 10.56 3.23 -1.08
N MET A 131 10.00 2.50 -2.06
CA MET A 131 8.60 2.63 -2.45
C MET A 131 7.65 2.12 -1.36
N ALA A 132 8.01 1.05 -0.65
CA ALA A 132 7.25 0.58 0.50
C ALA A 132 7.14 1.67 1.57
N TYR A 133 8.23 2.39 1.82
CA TYR A 133 8.25 3.51 2.76
C TYR A 133 7.38 4.67 2.27
N SER A 134 7.43 5.02 0.98
CA SER A 134 6.52 6.02 0.39
C SER A 134 5.04 5.64 0.56
N CYS A 135 4.70 4.36 0.37
CA CYS A 135 3.33 3.87 0.56
C CYS A 135 2.90 3.92 2.04
N ALA A 136 3.80 3.66 2.99
CA ALA A 136 3.52 3.82 4.42
C ALA A 136 3.28 5.29 4.79
N MET A 137 4.05 6.22 4.20
CA MET A 137 3.79 7.66 4.34
C MET A 137 2.44 8.06 3.75
N ALA A 138 2.12 7.61 2.54
CA ALA A 138 0.82 7.84 1.90
C ALA A 138 -0.34 7.32 2.78
N THR A 139 -0.15 6.16 3.42
CA THR A 139 -1.12 5.59 4.36
C THR A 139 -1.35 6.52 5.55
N ALA A 140 -0.30 7.15 6.10
CA ALA A 140 -0.43 8.14 7.16
C ALA A 140 -1.27 9.36 6.71
N PHE A 141 -1.01 9.87 5.50
CA PHE A 141 -1.79 10.97 4.93
C PHE A 141 -3.27 10.60 4.82
N ILE A 142 -3.58 9.40 4.31
CA ILE A 142 -4.96 8.92 4.18
C ILE A 142 -5.64 8.83 5.55
N ILE A 143 -4.98 8.29 6.58
CA ILE A 143 -5.53 8.24 7.95
C ILE A 143 -5.88 9.65 8.44
N LYS A 144 -4.98 10.62 8.23
CA LYS A 144 -5.20 12.01 8.63
C LYS A 144 -6.40 12.63 7.90
N GLU A 145 -6.51 12.43 6.59
CA GLU A 145 -7.62 12.97 5.79
C GLU A 145 -8.96 12.35 6.19
N CYS A 146 -8.96 11.07 6.57
CA CYS A 146 -10.16 10.36 7.02
C CYS A 146 -10.53 10.58 8.50
N LYS A 147 -9.79 11.38 9.27
CA LYS A 147 -9.96 11.48 10.74
C LYS A 147 -11.35 11.94 11.21
N ASN A 148 -12.12 12.60 10.35
CA ASN A 148 -13.49 13.04 10.65
C ASN A 148 -14.52 11.92 10.47
N ASP A 149 -14.19 10.89 9.68
CA ASP A 149 -15.06 9.75 9.38
C ASP A 149 -14.65 8.49 10.15
N LEU A 150 -13.39 8.43 10.60
CA LEU A 150 -12.82 7.29 11.28
C LEU A 150 -11.86 7.73 12.40
N PRO A 151 -11.94 7.16 13.62
CA PRO A 151 -10.94 7.38 14.65
C PRO A 151 -9.54 7.04 14.16
N VAL A 152 -8.57 7.91 14.45
CA VAL A 152 -7.19 7.76 13.99
C VAL A 152 -6.60 6.41 14.42
N GLU A 153 -6.88 5.98 15.65
CA GLU A 153 -6.42 4.72 16.22
C GLU A 153 -6.97 3.49 15.48
N SER A 154 -8.24 3.54 15.05
CA SER A 154 -8.82 2.49 14.19
C SER A 154 -8.20 2.49 12.80
N GLY A 155 -7.93 3.67 12.24
CA GLY A 155 -7.17 3.81 10.99
C GLY A 155 -5.75 3.24 11.11
N PHE A 156 -5.08 3.52 12.22
CA PHE A 156 -3.75 3.00 12.53
C PHE A 156 -3.75 1.47 12.64
N ASN A 157 -4.68 0.88 13.40
CA ASN A 157 -4.80 -0.58 13.51
C ASN A 157 -5.11 -1.24 12.16
N THR A 158 -5.93 -0.59 11.33
CA THR A 158 -6.20 -1.04 9.95
C THR A 158 -4.93 -1.02 9.09
N ALA A 159 -4.11 0.02 9.19
CA ALA A 159 -2.84 0.11 8.48
C ALA A 159 -1.83 -0.94 8.95
N VAL A 160 -1.69 -1.15 10.26
CA VAL A 160 -0.81 -2.19 10.82
C VAL A 160 -1.21 -3.56 10.30
N TYR A 161 -2.51 -3.89 10.33
CA TYR A 161 -3.00 -5.14 9.75
C TYR A 161 -2.65 -5.26 8.25
N GLY A 162 -2.87 -4.20 7.46
CA GLY A 162 -2.53 -4.19 6.04
C GLY A 162 -1.03 -4.33 5.74
N PHE A 163 -0.15 -3.76 6.58
CA PHE A 163 1.29 -3.95 6.47
C PHE A 163 1.66 -5.42 6.74
N ILE A 164 1.10 -6.04 7.78
CA ILE A 164 1.32 -7.45 8.10
C ILE A 164 0.84 -8.33 6.93
N GLU A 165 -0.38 -8.09 6.46
CA GLU A 165 -0.97 -8.81 5.33
C GLU A 165 -0.08 -8.68 4.08
N GLY A 166 0.37 -7.48 3.73
CA GLY A 166 1.22 -7.26 2.55
C GLY A 166 2.64 -7.81 2.67
N THR A 167 3.26 -7.75 3.85
CA THR A 167 4.63 -8.26 4.05
C THR A 167 4.70 -9.77 4.18
N LYS A 168 3.57 -10.44 4.45
CA LYS A 168 3.50 -11.89 4.67
C LYS A 168 2.62 -12.63 3.65
N THR A 169 2.09 -11.95 2.64
CA THR A 169 1.25 -12.59 1.62
C THR A 169 1.87 -12.41 0.24
N CYS A 170 2.04 -13.51 -0.51
CA CYS A 170 2.53 -13.47 -1.88
C CYS A 170 1.62 -12.55 -2.72
N PRO A 171 2.11 -11.41 -3.23
CA PRO A 171 1.26 -10.52 -3.98
C PRO A 171 0.99 -11.10 -5.39
N PRO A 172 -0.11 -10.73 -6.05
CA PRO A 172 -0.30 -11.00 -7.47
C PRO A 172 0.89 -10.51 -8.29
N GLU A 173 1.18 -11.16 -9.43
CA GLU A 173 2.22 -10.66 -10.33
C GLU A 173 1.83 -9.25 -10.80
N MET A 174 2.82 -8.34 -10.87
CA MET A 174 2.66 -7.10 -11.63
C MET A 174 2.71 -7.49 -13.11
N GLY A 175 1.74 -7.05 -13.91
CA GLY A 175 1.58 -7.54 -15.27
C GLY A 175 2.89 -7.59 -16.06
N LYS A 176 3.18 -8.75 -16.66
CA LYS A 176 3.82 -8.73 -17.96
C LYS A 176 2.89 -7.88 -18.83
N SER A 177 3.35 -6.74 -19.32
CA SER A 177 2.57 -6.01 -20.32
C SER A 177 2.15 -7.01 -21.38
N GLU A 178 0.84 -7.26 -21.54
CA GLU A 178 0.40 -7.96 -22.73
C GLU A 178 0.89 -7.10 -23.90
N PRO A 179 1.70 -7.62 -24.84
CA PRO A 179 2.10 -6.84 -25.98
C PRO A 179 0.81 -6.37 -26.64
N ALA A 180 0.67 -5.05 -26.77
CA ALA A 180 -0.51 -4.41 -27.34
C ALA A 180 -0.96 -5.24 -28.53
N LYS A 181 -2.20 -5.77 -28.47
CA LYS A 181 -2.77 -6.55 -29.58
C LYS A 181 -2.60 -5.71 -30.83
N LYS A 182 -1.65 -6.09 -31.70
CA LYS A 182 -1.46 -5.44 -32.99
C LYS A 182 -2.81 -5.49 -33.66
N SER A 183 -3.44 -4.33 -33.82
CA SER A 183 -4.68 -4.22 -34.56
C SER A 183 -4.38 -4.62 -35.99
N PHE A 184 -4.71 -5.86 -36.33
CA PHE A 184 -4.76 -6.33 -37.71
C PHE A 184 -6.02 -5.72 -38.34
N PHE A 185 -6.00 -4.41 -38.58
CA PHE A 185 -6.88 -3.83 -39.59
C PHE A 185 -6.47 -4.44 -40.93
N LYS A 186 -7.23 -5.46 -41.31
CA LYS A 186 -7.27 -6.04 -42.64
C LYS A 186 -7.54 -4.91 -43.64
N PHE A 187 -6.51 -4.50 -44.37
CA PHE A 187 -6.66 -3.85 -45.67
C PHE A 187 -7.43 -4.81 -46.59
N TRP A 188 -8.62 -4.43 -47.01
CA TRP A 188 -9.26 -4.99 -48.20
C TRP A 188 -9.46 -3.87 -49.21
N LYS A 189 -9.08 -4.19 -50.45
CA LYS A 189 -9.12 -3.39 -51.67
C LYS A 189 -10.54 -3.04 -52.08
#